data_AF-K1KJ10-F1
#
_entry.id   AF-K1KJ10-F1
#
_cell.length_a   1.000
_cell.length_b   1.000
_cell.length_c   1.000
_cell.angle_alpha   90.00
_cell.angle_beta   90.00
_cell.angle_gamma   90.00
#
_symmetry.space_group_name_H-M   'P 1'
#
loop_
_entity.id
_entity.type
_entity.pdbx_description
1 polymer ?
#
loop_
_entity_poly.entity_id
_entity_poly.type
_entity_poly.pdbx_seq_one_letter_code
_entity_poly.pdbx_strand_id
1 'polypeptide(L)' 'MQQPTISPKVLRLLVIFPNVMSYILLFGVVVYIRTNLEMLKATDGLTMWLIIAAVLGPISLYTTFSIVKRIKNGTL' A
#
# COMPACT_ATOMS: atom_id res chain seq x y z
N MET A 1 -10.24 28.86 18.49
CA MET A 1 -10.44 27.55 17.86
C MET A 1 -9.55 26.55 18.59
N GLN A 2 -10.11 25.54 19.27
CA GLN A 2 -9.31 24.50 19.91
C GLN A 2 -8.80 23.57 18.81
N GLN A 3 -7.50 23.55 18.55
CA GLN A 3 -6.91 22.58 17.62
C GLN A 3 -7.07 21.19 18.22
N PRO A 4 -7.67 20.21 17.52
CA PRO A 4 -7.55 18.82 17.92
C PRO A 4 -6.07 18.45 17.76
N THR A 5 -5.35 18.36 18.87
CA THR A 5 -3.94 17.98 18.94
C THR A 5 -3.84 16.49 18.72
N ILE A 6 -4.02 16.04 17.47
CA ILE A 6 -3.67 14.67 17.09
C ILE A 6 -2.21 14.49 17.47
N SER A 7 -1.95 13.60 18.44
CA SER A 7 -0.57 13.38 18.88
C SER A 7 0.26 12.84 17.70
N PRO A 8 1.56 13.19 17.61
CA PRO A 8 2.43 12.69 16.54
C PRO A 8 2.40 11.16 16.40
N LYS A 9 2.26 10.44 17.53
CA LYS A 9 2.14 8.97 17.54
C LYS A 9 0.90 8.48 16.80
N VAL A 10 -0.24 9.15 17.00
CA VAL A 10 -1.51 8.81 16.32
C VAL A 10 -1.42 9.16 14.83
N LEU A 11 -0.81 10.30 14.49
CA LEU A 11 -0.59 10.68 13.09
C LEU A 11 0.28 9.65 12.34
N ARG A 12 1.36 9.16 12.98
CA ARG A 12 2.21 8.09 12.43
C ARG A 12 1.43 6.81 12.20
N LEU A 13 0.61 6.39 13.17
CA LEU A 13 -0.22 5.20 13.03
C LEU A 13 -1.16 5.34 11.83
N LEU A 14 -1.83 6.48 11.68
CA LEU A 14 -2.79 6.75 10.61
C LEU A 14 -2.18 6.73 9.20
N VAL A 15 -0.87 6.95 9.05
CA VAL A 15 -0.21 6.91 7.73
C VAL A 15 0.59 5.63 7.50
N ILE A 16 1.19 5.06 8.54
CA ILE A 16 1.95 3.81 8.44
C ILE A 16 1.00 2.64 8.25
N PHE A 17 -0.09 2.58 9.02
CA PHE A 17 -1.02 1.45 8.98
C PHE A 17 -1.62 1.21 7.59
N PRO A 18 -2.18 2.22 6.89
CA PRO A 18 -2.68 2.02 5.52
C PRO A 18 -1.62 1.51 4.54
N ASN A 19 -0.37 1.96 4.70
CA ASN A 19 0.73 1.52 3.84
C ASN A 19 1.19 0.08 4.17
N VAL A 20 1.13 -0.34 5.44
CA VAL A 20 1.33 -1.75 5.79
C VAL A 20 0.21 -2.61 5.19
N MET A 21 -1.04 -2.14 5.25
CA MET A 21 -2.17 -2.82 4.62
C MET A 21 -2.01 -2.92 3.09
N SER A 22 -1.41 -1.93 2.43
CA SER A 22 -1.15 -2.00 0.99
C SER A 22 -0.10 -3.05 0.62
N TYR A 23 0.93 -3.26 1.46
CA TYR A 23 1.86 -4.39 1.28
C TYR A 23 1.18 -5.74 1.48
N ILE A 24 0.30 -5.87 2.47
CA ILE A 24 -0.49 -7.10 2.69
C ILE A 24 -1.39 -7.37 1.48
N LEU A 25 -2.05 -6.33 0.97
CA LEU A 25 -2.87 -6.45 -0.24
C LEU A 25 -2.02 -6.84 -1.46
N LEU A 26 -0.85 -6.22 -1.66
CA LEU A 26 0.05 -6.56 -2.76
C LEU A 26 0.48 -8.02 -2.69
N PHE A 27 0.86 -8.49 -1.50
CA PHE A 27 1.19 -9.89 -1.28
C PHE A 27 0.00 -10.80 -1.62
N GLY A 28 -1.21 -10.46 -1.14
CA GLY A 28 -2.43 -11.17 -1.47
C GLY A 28 -2.73 -11.22 -2.97
N VAL A 29 -2.54 -10.12 -3.69
CA VAL A 29 -2.71 -10.05 -5.16
C VAL A 29 -1.72 -10.98 -5.86
N VAL A 30 -0.45 -10.97 -5.46
CA VAL A 30 0.57 -11.86 -6.04
C VAL A 30 0.21 -13.33 -5.81
N VAL A 31 -0.21 -13.70 -4.60
CA VAL A 31 -0.65 -15.06 -4.27
C VAL A 31 -1.90 -15.44 -5.08
N TYR A 32 -2.87 -14.53 -5.20
CA TYR A 32 -4.10 -14.75 -5.95
C TYR A 32 -3.82 -15.00 -7.44
N ILE A 33 -2.97 -14.18 -8.07
CA ILE A 33 -2.55 -14.38 -9.47
C ILE A 33 -1.86 -15.74 -9.63
N ARG A 34 -0.95 -16.08 -8.71
CA ARG A 34 -0.20 -17.34 -8.77
C ARG A 34 -1.11 -18.56 -8.66
N THR A 35 -2.08 -18.53 -7.75
CA THR A 35 -2.98 -19.65 -7.48
C THR A 35 -4.10 -19.80 -8.50
N ASN A 36 -4.48 -18.73 -9.21
CA ASN A 36 -5.58 -18.70 -10.17
C ASN A 36 -5.12 -18.42 -11.61
N LEU A 37 -3.85 -18.68 -11.94
CA LEU A 37 -3.25 -18.25 -13.20
C LEU A 37 -4.03 -18.72 -14.44
N GLU A 38 -4.43 -19.99 -14.47
CA GLU A 38 -5.16 -20.57 -15.62
C GLU A 38 -6.57 -20.00 -15.75
N MET A 39 -7.28 -19.80 -14.63
CA MET A 39 -8.59 -19.14 -14.62
C MET A 39 -8.49 -17.69 -15.14
N LEU A 40 -7.47 -16.95 -14.68
CA LEU A 40 -7.27 -15.56 -15.08
C LEU A 40 -6.90 -15.40 -16.55
N LYS A 41 -6.19 -16.37 -17.14
CA LYS A 41 -5.96 -16.42 -18.59
C LYS A 41 -7.24 -16.73 -19.36
N ALA A 42 -8.03 -17.71 -18.90
CA ALA A 42 -9.27 -18.13 -19.57
C ALA A 42 -10.36 -17.06 -19.58
N THR A 43 -10.29 -16.10 -18.65
CA THR A 43 -11.27 -15.00 -18.47
C THR A 43 -10.74 -13.63 -18.91
N ASP A 44 -9.56 -13.58 -19.54
CA ASP A 44 -8.84 -12.34 -19.88
C ASP A 44 -8.61 -11.37 -18.69
N GLY A 45 -8.76 -11.85 -17.45
CA GLY A 45 -8.60 -11.06 -16.23
C GLY A 45 -7.14 -10.86 -15.80
N LEU A 46 -6.20 -11.66 -16.33
CA LEU A 46 -4.80 -11.64 -15.90
C LEU A 46 -4.15 -10.26 -16.04
N THR A 47 -4.37 -9.58 -17.15
CA THR A 47 -3.80 -8.26 -17.44
C THR A 47 -4.22 -7.22 -16.39
N MET A 48 -5.49 -7.22 -15.98
CA MET A 48 -6.00 -6.31 -14.96
C MET A 48 -5.28 -6.52 -13.62
N TRP A 49 -5.15 -7.77 -13.17
CA TRP A 49 -4.50 -8.07 -11.89
C TRP A 49 -3.00 -7.74 -11.91
N LEU A 50 -2.32 -7.95 -13.04
CA LEU A 50 -0.93 -7.53 -13.22
C LEU A 50 -0.78 -6.01 -13.15
N ILE A 51 -1.71 -5.24 -13.76
CA ILE A 51 -1.72 -3.78 -13.66
C ILE A 51 -1.92 -3.34 -12.20
N ILE A 52 -2.87 -3.97 -11.48
CA ILE A 52 -3.10 -3.67 -10.05
C ILE A 52 -1.80 -3.88 -9.27
N ALA A 53 -1.12 -5.02 -9.44
CA ALA A 53 0.15 -5.30 -8.76
C ALA A 53 1.25 -4.29 -9.15
N ALA A 54 1.35 -3.97 -10.45
CA ALA A 54 2.34 -3.06 -11.01
C ALA A 54 2.14 -1.60 -10.58
N VAL A 55 0.92 -1.19 -10.22
CA VAL A 55 0.63 0.14 -9.65
C VAL A 55 0.80 0.13 -8.13
N LEU A 56 0.26 -0.90 -7.46
CA LEU A 56 0.26 -1.00 -6.00
C LEU A 56 1.68 -1.12 -5.43
N GLY A 57 2.58 -1.83 -6.12
CA GLY A 57 3.99 -1.97 -5.73
C GLY A 57 4.72 -0.62 -5.62
N PRO A 58 4.85 0.14 -6.73
CA PRO A 58 5.50 1.46 -6.73
C PRO A 58 4.85 2.45 -5.77
N ILE A 59 3.51 2.49 -5.68
CA ILE A 59 2.80 3.39 -4.76
C ILE A 59 3.14 3.06 -3.30
N SER A 60 3.14 1.78 -2.92
CA SER A 60 3.48 1.36 -1.55
C SER A 60 4.94 1.69 -1.21
N LEU A 61 5.86 1.48 -2.16
CA LEU A 61 7.28 1.84 -2.00
C LEU A 61 7.49 3.35 -1.88
N TYR A 62 6.87 4.14 -2.75
CA TYR A 62 6.95 5.61 -2.71
C TYR A 62 6.37 6.16 -1.40
N THR A 63 5.25 5.60 -0.95
CA THR A 63 4.60 5.98 0.31
C THR A 63 5.50 5.66 1.50
N THR A 64 6.14 4.47 1.53
CA THR A 64 7.17 4.13 2.52
C THR A 64 8.29 5.16 2.55
N PHE A 65 8.85 5.50 1.38
CA PHE A 65 9.90 6.51 1.28
C PHE A 65 9.43 7.88 1.83
N SER A 66 8.24 8.33 1.46
CA SER A 66 7.66 9.59 1.92
C SER A 66 7.45 9.62 3.44
N ILE A 67 6.92 8.54 4.02
CA ILE A 67 6.73 8.40 5.47
C ILE A 67 8.08 8.50 6.18
N VAL A 68 9.08 7.72 5.74
CA VAL A 68 10.42 7.72 6.34
C VAL A 68 11.06 9.11 6.26
N LYS A 69 10.93 9.78 5.11
CA LYS A 69 11.43 11.15 4.93
C LYS A 69 10.76 12.13 5.90
N ARG A 70 9.45 12.05 6.08
CA ARG A 70 8.71 12.95 6.99
C ARG A 70 9.04 12.70 8.46
N ILE A 71 9.22 11.44 8.87
CA ILE A 71 9.69 11.09 10.23
C ILE A 71 11.08 11.68 10.48
N LYS A 72 12.02 11.54 9.53
CA LYS A 72 13.37 12.10 9.64
C LYS A 72 13.37 13.64 9.75
N ASN A 73 12.42 14.29 9.06
CA ASN A 73 12.27 15.74 9.09
C ASN A 73 11.48 16.25 10.32
N GLY A 74 10.99 15.37 11.19
CA GLY A 74 10.17 15.74 12.36
C GLY A 74 8.77 16.26 12.01
N THR A 75 8.31 16.07 10.77
CA THR A 75 6.98 16.53 10.30
C THR A 75 5.90 15.45 10.40
N LEU A 76 6.25 14.32 11.01
CA LEU A 76 5.39 13.18 11.30
C LEU A 76 5.74 12.56 12.65
#